data_AF-A0A023D6P0-F1
#
_entry.id   AF-A0A023D6P0-F1
#
_cell.length_a   1.000
_cell.length_b   1.000
_cell.length_c   1.000
_cell.angle_alpha   90.00
_cell.angle_beta   90.00
_cell.angle_gamma   90.00
#
_symmetry.space_group_name_H-M   'P 1'
#
loop_
_entity.id
_entity.type
_entity.pdbx_description
1 polymer ?
#
loop_
_entity_poly.entity_id
_entity_poly.type
_entity_poly.pdbx_seq_one_letter_code
_entity_poly.pdbx_strand_id
1 'polypeptide(L)'
;MKIEIDLNDILGDEYGAETLQESVKRQVIEHLSSSVEKDIKKRISEETNRILQEELQSAVKEKMPALIDDLLTAEYVPTDRYGRTEKATTLCSELIRVVSENMVYKKGSYRSENNAFTNAVDAVIEAQVDGFKKEFVAKVDASFKAEALRVATQSILAKLGVPQSA
;
A
#
# COMPACT_ATOMS: atom_id res chain seq x y z
N MET A 1 -73.47 -19.28 42.61
CA MET A 1 -72.74 -19.57 41.36
C MET A 1 -71.54 -18.66 41.30
N LYS A 2 -70.32 -19.21 41.29
CA LYS A 2 -69.13 -18.44 40.99
C LYS A 2 -68.94 -18.52 39.48
N ILE A 3 -68.98 -17.37 38.82
CA ILE A 3 -68.70 -17.27 37.38
C ILE A 3 -67.20 -17.00 37.31
N GLU A 4 -66.44 -18.05 37.00
CA GLU A 4 -65.02 -17.92 36.68
C GLU A 4 -64.93 -17.63 35.19
N ILE A 5 -64.58 -16.38 34.87
CA ILE A 5 -64.37 -15.94 33.50
C ILE A 5 -62.92 -16.26 33.16
N ASP A 6 -62.71 -17.26 32.31
CA ASP A 6 -61.40 -17.54 31.73
C ASP A 6 -61.09 -16.44 30.70
N LEU A 7 -59.99 -15.73 30.91
CA LEU A 7 -59.57 -14.61 30.05
C LEU A 7 -59.20 -15.08 28.64
N ASN A 8 -58.92 -16.37 28.44
CA ASN A 8 -58.72 -16.96 27.11
C ASN A 8 -60.02 -17.03 26.29
N ASP A 9 -61.18 -17.10 26.96
CA ASP A 9 -62.51 -17.20 26.31
C ASP A 9 -63.01 -15.83 25.81
N ILE A 10 -62.46 -14.73 26.34
CA ILE A 10 -62.78 -13.35 25.93
C ILE A 10 -61.83 -12.84 24.84
N LEU A 11 -60.59 -13.33 24.81
CA LEU A 11 -59.55 -12.83 23.91
C LEU A 11 -59.26 -13.76 22.72
N GLY A 12 -59.71 -15.02 22.76
CA GLY A 12 -59.65 -15.93 21.62
C GLY A 12 -60.88 -15.76 20.74
N ASP A 13 -60.85 -14.84 19.77
CA ASP A 13 -61.89 -14.78 18.75
C ASP A 13 -61.79 -15.97 17.78
N GLU A 14 -62.93 -16.28 17.16
CA GLU A 14 -63.15 -17.37 16.20
C GLU A 14 -62.34 -17.20 14.88
N TYR A 15 -61.44 -16.22 14.81
CA TYR A 15 -60.57 -15.90 13.69
C TYR A 15 -59.10 -15.71 14.10
N GLY A 16 -58.60 -16.53 15.02
CA GLY A 16 -57.15 -16.72 15.18
C GLY A 16 -56.37 -15.45 15.50
N ALA A 17 -56.94 -14.56 16.31
CA ALA A 17 -56.22 -13.41 16.84
C ALA A 17 -55.07 -13.88 17.75
N GLU A 18 -53.85 -13.45 17.42
CA GLU A 18 -52.62 -13.78 18.14
C GLU A 18 -52.71 -13.34 19.60
N THR A 19 -52.46 -14.25 20.54
CA THR A 19 -52.56 -13.93 21.97
C THR A 19 -51.48 -12.91 22.35
N LEU A 20 -51.75 -12.08 23.36
CA LEU A 20 -50.79 -11.07 23.86
C LEU A 20 -49.46 -11.74 24.29
N GLN A 21 -49.55 -12.98 24.76
CA GLN A 21 -48.39 -13.80 25.13
C GLN A 21 -47.59 -14.28 23.90
N GLU A 22 -48.24 -14.66 22.81
CA GLU A 22 -47.57 -14.99 21.54
C GLU A 22 -46.93 -13.77 20.89
N SER A 23 -47.61 -12.63 20.90
CA SER A 23 -47.08 -11.36 20.37
C SER A 23 -45.81 -10.93 21.11
N VAL A 24 -45.81 -10.98 22.45
CA VAL A 24 -44.62 -10.70 23.28
C VAL A 24 -43.52 -11.72 23.01
N LYS A 25 -43.85 -13.02 22.91
CA LYS A 25 -42.87 -14.06 22.62
C LYS A 25 -42.21 -13.86 21.25
N ARG A 26 -42.99 -13.50 20.22
CA ARG A 26 -42.47 -13.21 18.88
C ARG A 26 -41.56 -11.99 18.90
N GLN A 27 -41.98 -10.88 19.49
CA GLN A 27 -41.16 -9.67 19.61
C GLN A 27 -39.83 -9.93 20.34
N VAL A 28 -39.87 -10.70 21.44
CA VAL A 28 -38.67 -11.05 22.20
C VAL A 28 -37.73 -11.91 21.36
N ILE A 29 -38.25 -12.92 20.65
CA ILE A 29 -37.46 -13.80 19.77
C ILE A 29 -36.84 -12.99 18.62
N GLU A 30 -37.61 -12.10 18.00
CA GLU A 30 -37.16 -11.29 16.87
C GLU A 30 -36.11 -10.25 17.29
N HIS A 31 -36.31 -9.63 18.45
CA HIS A 31 -35.34 -8.68 19.01
C HIS A 31 -34.06 -9.37 19.48
N LEU A 32 -34.15 -10.55 20.10
CA LEU A 32 -32.98 -11.36 20.46
C LEU A 32 -32.25 -11.85 19.21
N SER A 33 -32.96 -12.40 18.23
CA SER A 33 -32.34 -12.93 17.01
C SER A 33 -31.64 -11.82 16.23
N SER A 34 -32.30 -10.67 16.05
CA SER A 34 -31.70 -9.53 15.34
C SER A 34 -30.54 -8.89 16.09
N SER A 35 -30.58 -8.82 17.43
CA SER A 35 -29.48 -8.29 18.23
C SER A 35 -28.28 -9.23 18.19
N VAL A 36 -28.50 -10.53 18.39
CA VAL A 36 -27.45 -11.55 18.35
C VAL A 36 -26.82 -11.62 16.96
N GLU A 37 -27.63 -11.59 15.90
CA GLU A 37 -27.12 -11.58 14.53
C GLU A 37 -26.26 -10.34 14.25
N LYS A 38 -26.69 -9.15 14.68
CA LYS A 38 -25.91 -7.91 14.53
C LYS A 38 -24.60 -7.96 15.31
N ASP A 39 -24.63 -8.39 16.57
CA ASP A 39 -23.46 -8.43 17.43
C ASP A 39 -22.44 -9.46 16.93
N ILE A 40 -22.90 -10.63 16.50
CA ILE A 40 -22.05 -11.66 15.91
C ILE A 40 -21.46 -11.15 14.59
N LYS A 41 -22.26 -10.58 13.69
CA LYS A 41 -21.75 -10.01 12.42
C LYS A 41 -20.71 -8.93 12.67
N LYS A 42 -20.93 -8.06 13.65
CA LYS A 42 -20.00 -7.00 14.02
C LYS A 42 -18.69 -7.59 14.55
N ARG A 43 -18.74 -8.49 15.53
CA ARG A 43 -17.53 -9.14 16.08
C ARG A 43 -16.76 -9.94 15.05
N ILE A 44 -17.46 -10.70 14.21
CA ILE A 44 -16.83 -11.45 13.10
C ILE A 44 -16.16 -10.47 12.16
N SER A 45 -16.84 -9.40 11.74
CA SER A 45 -16.24 -8.39 10.85
C SER A 45 -15.00 -7.75 11.48
N GLU A 46 -15.06 -7.37 12.75
CA GLU A 46 -13.93 -6.75 13.47
C GLU A 46 -12.74 -7.70 13.60
N GLU A 47 -12.94 -8.93 14.08
CA GLU A 47 -11.85 -9.91 14.24
C GLU A 47 -11.30 -10.38 12.89
N THR A 48 -12.16 -10.58 11.88
CA THR A 48 -11.71 -10.97 10.54
C THR A 48 -10.87 -9.86 9.91
N ASN A 49 -11.30 -8.60 10.02
CA ASN A 49 -10.53 -7.46 9.52
C ASN A 49 -9.19 -7.32 10.24
N ARG A 50 -9.17 -7.52 11.56
CA ARG A 50 -7.94 -7.47 12.36
C ARG A 50 -6.95 -8.56 11.93
N ILE A 51 -7.40 -9.81 11.86
CA ILE A 51 -6.56 -10.94 11.44
C ILE A 51 -6.05 -10.72 10.01
N LEU A 52 -6.92 -10.31 9.08
CA LEU A 52 -6.53 -10.00 7.71
C LEU A 52 -5.48 -8.89 7.67
N GLN A 53 -5.64 -7.84 8.47
CA GLN A 53 -4.70 -6.74 8.53
C GLN A 53 -3.32 -7.18 9.07
N GLU A 54 -3.29 -7.95 10.15
CA GLU A 54 -2.05 -8.48 10.75
C GLU A 54 -1.31 -9.41 9.77
N GLU A 55 -2.02 -10.36 9.16
CA GLU A 55 -1.44 -11.32 8.22
C GLU A 55 -0.95 -10.65 6.92
N LEU A 56 -1.73 -9.74 6.34
CA LEU A 56 -1.33 -9.02 5.14
C LEU A 56 -0.11 -8.14 5.40
N GLN A 57 -0.06 -7.44 6.53
CA GLN A 57 1.08 -6.59 6.88
C GLN A 57 2.36 -7.41 7.09
N SER A 58 2.23 -8.58 7.75
CA SER A 58 3.33 -9.52 7.95
C SER A 58 3.84 -10.07 6.61
N ALA A 59 2.94 -10.58 5.76
CA ALA A 59 3.27 -11.16 4.47
C ALA A 59 3.92 -10.13 3.51
N VAL A 60 3.41 -8.90 3.46
CA VAL A 60 4.00 -7.83 2.64
C VAL A 60 5.42 -7.50 3.14
N LYS A 61 5.62 -7.40 4.46
CA LYS A 61 6.94 -7.11 5.02
C LYS A 61 7.96 -8.21 4.74
N GLU A 62 7.54 -9.46 4.75
CA GLU A 62 8.41 -10.62 4.48
C GLU A 62 8.76 -10.76 3.00
N LYS A 63 7.76 -10.64 2.11
CA LYS A 63 7.95 -10.94 0.68
C LYS A 63 8.44 -9.76 -0.15
N MET A 64 8.17 -8.52 0.26
CA MET A 64 8.57 -7.35 -0.54
C MET A 64 10.08 -7.18 -0.74
N PRO A 65 10.94 -7.39 0.27
CA PRO A 65 12.39 -7.32 0.07
C PRO A 65 12.89 -8.21 -1.07
N ALA A 66 12.44 -9.46 -1.10
CA ALA A 66 12.81 -10.40 -2.16
C ALA A 66 12.29 -9.96 -3.53
N LEU A 67 11.03 -9.52 -3.60
CA LEU A 67 10.40 -9.13 -4.87
C LEU A 67 11.01 -7.85 -5.46
N ILE A 68 11.45 -6.93 -4.62
CA ILE A 68 12.21 -5.74 -5.05
C ILE A 68 13.62 -6.11 -5.46
N ASP A 69 14.29 -7.00 -4.73
CA ASP A 69 15.62 -7.44 -5.13
C ASP A 69 15.57 -8.16 -6.49
N ASP A 70 14.58 -9.01 -6.70
CA ASP A 70 14.32 -9.67 -7.98
C ASP A 70 14.08 -8.64 -9.09
N LEU A 71 13.25 -7.60 -8.87
CA LEU A 71 12.99 -6.58 -9.87
C LEU A 71 14.22 -5.72 -10.20
N LEU A 72 15.04 -5.41 -9.20
CA LEU A 72 16.24 -4.59 -9.38
C LEU A 72 17.38 -5.36 -10.04
N THR A 73 17.42 -6.67 -9.84
CA THR A 73 18.45 -7.56 -10.39
C THR A 73 18.00 -8.26 -11.67
N ALA A 74 16.71 -8.22 -12.01
CA ALA A 74 16.19 -8.79 -13.24
C ALA A 74 16.88 -8.19 -14.46
N GLU A 75 17.51 -9.07 -15.24
CA GLU A 75 18.09 -8.71 -16.52
C GLU A 75 16.97 -8.48 -17.55
N TYR A 76 17.02 -7.34 -18.21
CA TYR A 76 16.17 -7.03 -19.34
C TYR A 76 17.00 -6.46 -20.49
N VAL A 77 16.43 -6.51 -21.69
CA VAL A 77 17.02 -5.92 -22.88
C VAL A 77 16.28 -4.63 -23.18
N PRO A 78 16.90 -3.44 -22.99
CA PRO A 78 16.28 -2.19 -23.35
C PRO A 78 16.05 -2.14 -24.86
N THR A 79 14.90 -1.64 -25.26
CA THR A 79 14.58 -1.35 -26.65
C THR A 79 14.42 0.15 -26.85
N ASP A 80 15.10 0.70 -27.86
CA ASP A 80 14.94 2.11 -28.20
C ASP A 80 13.57 2.38 -28.85
N ARG A 81 13.30 3.66 -29.14
CA ARG A 81 12.06 4.12 -29.81
C ARG A 81 11.84 3.46 -31.19
N TYR A 82 12.86 2.87 -31.78
CA TYR A 82 12.86 2.24 -33.08
C TYR A 82 12.98 0.71 -33.00
N GLY A 83 12.84 0.13 -31.81
CA GLY A 83 12.87 -1.32 -31.59
C GLY A 83 14.25 -1.95 -31.68
N ARG A 84 15.34 -1.17 -31.62
CA ARG A 84 16.70 -1.71 -31.53
C ARG A 84 16.97 -2.19 -30.13
N THR A 85 17.46 -3.41 -30.01
CA THR A 85 17.83 -4.04 -28.75
C THR A 85 19.24 -3.65 -28.36
N GLU A 86 19.42 -3.16 -27.13
CA GLU A 86 20.73 -2.91 -26.54
C GLU A 86 21.29 -4.17 -25.84
N LYS A 87 22.40 -4.03 -25.11
CA LYS A 87 22.92 -5.11 -24.27
C LYS A 87 21.98 -5.37 -23.10
N ALA A 88 21.90 -6.64 -22.67
CA ALA A 88 21.19 -6.98 -21.44
C ALA A 88 21.79 -6.21 -20.25
N THR A 89 20.91 -5.66 -19.43
CA THR A 89 21.24 -4.74 -18.33
C THR A 89 20.19 -4.92 -17.23
N THR A 90 20.47 -4.43 -16.03
CA THR A 90 19.51 -4.39 -14.92
C THR A 90 19.00 -2.97 -14.71
N LEU A 91 17.91 -2.82 -13.94
CA LEU A 91 17.36 -1.50 -13.65
C LEU A 91 18.37 -0.62 -12.89
N CYS A 92 19.11 -1.22 -11.96
CA CYS A 92 20.16 -0.52 -11.22
C CYS A 92 21.30 -0.06 -12.12
N SER A 93 21.79 -0.90 -13.04
CA SER A 93 22.87 -0.49 -13.94
C SER A 93 22.42 0.60 -14.92
N GLU A 94 21.18 0.57 -15.39
CA GLU A 94 20.63 1.63 -16.24
C GLU A 94 20.46 2.95 -15.50
N LEU A 95 19.97 2.93 -14.25
CA LEU A 95 19.90 4.14 -13.43
C LEU A 95 21.29 4.76 -13.21
N ILE A 96 22.29 3.93 -12.88
CA ILE A 96 23.67 4.39 -12.73
C ILE A 96 24.20 4.98 -14.04
N ARG A 97 23.95 4.30 -15.16
CA ARG A 97 24.36 4.74 -16.50
C ARG A 97 23.74 6.08 -16.86
N VAL A 98 22.42 6.20 -16.80
CA VAL A 98 21.66 7.41 -17.16
C VAL A 98 22.13 8.60 -16.32
N VAL A 99 22.31 8.43 -15.01
CA VAL A 99 22.76 9.53 -14.15
C VAL A 99 24.22 9.90 -14.45
N SER A 100 25.08 8.91 -14.67
CA SER A 100 26.48 9.16 -15.03
C SER A 100 26.63 9.91 -16.36
N GLU A 101 25.83 9.55 -17.36
CA GLU A 101 25.81 10.15 -18.69
C GLU A 101 25.23 11.57 -18.69
N ASN A 102 24.17 11.82 -17.91
CA ASN A 102 23.49 13.11 -17.89
C ASN A 102 24.10 14.12 -16.91
N MET A 103 24.78 13.67 -15.85
CA MET A 103 25.45 14.55 -14.89
C MET A 103 26.85 14.95 -15.35
N VAL A 104 27.03 15.34 -16.60
CA VAL A 104 28.32 15.86 -17.09
C VAL A 104 28.24 17.38 -17.11
N TYR A 105 29.17 18.03 -16.39
CA TYR A 105 29.34 19.47 -16.52
C TYR A 105 29.75 19.80 -17.97
N LYS A 106 28.92 20.59 -18.67
CA LYS A 106 29.21 21.06 -20.02
C LYS A 106 29.50 22.56 -19.95
N LYS A 107 30.73 22.91 -20.25
CA LYS A 107 31.17 24.31 -20.39
C LYS A 107 30.51 24.94 -21.63
N GLY A 108 30.18 26.23 -21.54
CA GLY A 108 29.81 27.02 -22.71
C GLY A 108 30.99 27.14 -23.68
N SER A 109 30.78 27.67 -24.88
CA SER A 109 31.86 27.90 -25.84
C SER A 109 32.18 29.40 -25.95
N TYR A 110 32.39 30.09 -24.83
CA TYR A 110 32.62 31.53 -24.82
C TYR A 110 34.11 31.89 -24.71
N ARG A 111 34.56 32.81 -25.58
CA ARG A 111 35.97 33.27 -25.65
C ARG A 111 36.51 33.91 -24.34
N SER A 112 35.66 34.28 -23.38
CA SER A 112 36.06 34.83 -22.08
C SER A 112 36.52 33.77 -21.05
N GLU A 113 36.44 32.49 -21.40
CA GLU A 113 36.68 31.36 -20.50
C GLU A 113 38.15 31.06 -20.18
N ASN A 114 39.09 31.76 -20.81
CA ASN A 114 40.55 31.59 -20.59
C ASN A 114 41.12 32.45 -19.45
N ASN A 115 40.29 32.92 -18.51
CA ASN A 115 40.77 33.56 -17.29
C ASN A 115 41.10 32.48 -16.23
N ALA A 116 42.19 32.67 -15.49
CA ALA A 116 42.54 31.83 -14.33
C ALA A 116 41.39 31.67 -13.33
N PHE A 117 40.56 32.71 -13.15
CA PHE A 117 39.38 32.67 -12.29
C PHE A 117 38.29 31.73 -12.83
N THR A 118 37.94 31.80 -14.13
CA THR A 118 36.96 30.89 -14.73
C THR A 118 37.45 29.45 -14.72
N ASN A 119 38.73 29.21 -15.00
CA ASN A 119 39.29 27.86 -14.91
C ASN A 119 39.28 27.30 -13.49
N ALA A 120 39.53 28.14 -12.48
CA ALA A 120 39.44 27.72 -11.08
C ALA A 120 38.00 27.41 -10.66
N VAL A 121 37.02 28.22 -11.08
CA VAL A 121 35.60 27.98 -10.83
C VAL A 121 35.13 26.71 -11.54
N ASP A 122 35.50 26.50 -12.80
CA ASP A 122 35.16 25.32 -13.58
C ASP A 122 35.73 24.05 -12.93
N ALA A 123 36.99 24.08 -12.48
CA ALA A 123 37.61 22.96 -11.78
C ALA A 123 36.92 22.61 -10.46
N VAL A 124 36.44 23.62 -9.72
CA VAL A 124 35.66 23.40 -8.49
C VAL A 124 34.30 22.78 -8.80
N ILE A 125 33.61 23.26 -9.84
CA ILE A 125 32.31 22.73 -10.26
C ILE A 125 32.44 21.29 -10.75
N GLU A 126 33.46 21.00 -11.57
CA GLU A 126 33.75 19.65 -12.04
C GLU A 126 34.03 18.69 -10.88
N ALA A 127 34.87 19.11 -9.91
CA ALA A 127 35.15 18.32 -8.71
C ALA A 127 33.90 18.07 -7.85
N GLN A 128 32.99 19.05 -7.74
CA GLN A 128 31.73 18.88 -7.01
C GLN A 128 30.76 17.93 -7.73
N VAL A 129 30.68 18.01 -9.07
CA VAL A 129 29.84 17.11 -9.87
C VAL A 129 30.35 15.67 -9.78
N ASP A 130 31.67 15.47 -9.83
CA ASP A 130 32.26 14.14 -9.67
C ASP A 130 32.15 13.61 -8.23
N GLY A 131 32.28 14.48 -7.23
CA GLY A 131 32.00 14.14 -5.83
C GLY A 131 30.56 13.67 -5.65
N PHE A 132 29.61 14.42 -6.20
CA PHE A 132 28.19 14.07 -6.17
C PHE A 132 27.93 12.73 -6.88
N LYS A 133 28.51 12.48 -8.06
CA LYS A 133 28.34 11.19 -8.76
C LYS A 133 28.73 10.01 -7.88
N LYS A 134 29.88 10.09 -7.21
CA LYS A 134 30.36 9.03 -6.31
C LYS A 134 29.42 8.80 -5.14
N GLU A 135 28.97 9.87 -4.50
CA GLU A 135 27.99 9.78 -3.41
C GLU A 135 26.63 9.25 -3.88
N PHE A 136 26.19 9.68 -5.06
CA PHE A 136 24.92 9.28 -5.64
C PHE A 136 24.92 7.80 -5.98
N VAL A 137 25.96 7.28 -6.63
CA VAL A 137 26.11 5.84 -6.92
C VAL A 137 26.06 5.03 -5.63
N ALA A 138 26.78 5.46 -4.58
CA ALA A 138 26.74 4.79 -3.27
C ALA A 138 25.34 4.84 -2.61
N LYS A 139 24.60 5.93 -2.78
CA LYS A 139 23.24 6.10 -2.24
C LYS A 139 22.18 5.35 -3.05
N VAL A 140 22.34 5.20 -4.36
CA VAL A 140 21.40 4.45 -5.19
C VAL A 140 21.36 3.00 -4.72
N ASP A 141 22.48 2.35 -4.45
CA ASP A 141 22.42 0.94 -4.04
C ASP A 141 21.76 0.73 -2.66
N ALA A 142 22.03 1.61 -1.68
CA ALA A 142 21.54 1.44 -0.31
C ALA A 142 20.18 2.10 -0.04
N SER A 143 20.01 3.36 -0.46
CA SER A 143 18.81 4.15 -0.16
C SER A 143 17.69 3.93 -1.17
N PHE A 144 18.00 3.63 -2.44
CA PHE A 144 16.95 3.34 -3.44
C PHE A 144 16.20 2.05 -3.08
N LYS A 145 16.91 0.99 -2.65
CA LYS A 145 16.28 -0.25 -2.20
C LYS A 145 15.34 -0.01 -1.01
N ALA A 146 15.80 0.72 0.00
CA ALA A 146 15.01 1.04 1.18
C ALA A 146 13.77 1.89 0.85
N GLU A 147 13.93 2.88 -0.04
CA GLU A 147 12.84 3.78 -0.42
C GLU A 147 11.84 3.11 -1.38
N ALA A 148 12.33 2.30 -2.33
CA ALA A 148 11.49 1.46 -3.18
C ALA A 148 10.67 0.47 -2.34
N LEU A 149 11.29 -0.14 -1.32
CA LEU A 149 10.60 -0.99 -0.35
C LEU A 149 9.50 -0.24 0.38
N ARG A 150 9.81 0.97 0.88
CA ARG A 150 8.84 1.81 1.58
C ARG A 150 7.65 2.15 0.69
N VAL A 151 7.90 2.64 -0.53
CA VAL A 151 6.85 3.06 -1.48
C VAL A 151 6.02 1.87 -1.98
N ALA A 152 6.65 0.74 -2.30
CA ALA A 152 5.94 -0.47 -2.72
C ALA A 152 5.05 -1.02 -1.61
N THR A 153 5.58 -1.09 -0.38
CA THR A 153 4.82 -1.50 0.81
C THR A 153 3.62 -0.58 1.03
N GLN A 154 3.81 0.73 0.97
CA GLN A 154 2.74 1.71 1.12
C GLN A 154 1.67 1.59 0.02
N SER A 155 2.08 1.38 -1.23
CA SER A 155 1.17 1.25 -2.38
C SER A 155 0.36 -0.05 -2.32
N ILE A 156 0.97 -1.15 -1.90
CA ILE A 156 0.29 -2.44 -1.74
C ILE A 156 -0.69 -2.38 -0.57
N LEU A 157 -0.28 -1.84 0.58
CA LEU A 157 -1.18 -1.66 1.73
C LEU A 157 -2.39 -0.78 1.37
N ALA A 158 -2.17 0.29 0.61
CA ALA A 158 -3.25 1.15 0.12
C ALA A 158 -4.21 0.40 -0.83
N LYS A 159 -3.69 -0.42 -1.76
CA LYS A 159 -4.51 -1.24 -2.67
C LYS A 159 -5.28 -2.35 -1.96
N LEU A 160 -4.72 -2.87 -0.87
CA LEU A 160 -5.35 -3.91 -0.04
C LEU A 160 -6.36 -3.33 0.97
N GLY A 161 -6.55 -2.00 1.01
CA GLY A 161 -7.48 -1.35 1.92
C GLY A 161 -7.04 -1.38 3.38
N VAL A 162 -5.76 -1.68 3.64
CA VAL A 162 -5.20 -1.68 5.00
C VAL A 162 -4.90 -0.23 5.38
N PRO A 163 -5.57 0.35 6.40
CA PRO A 163 -5.26 1.70 6.84
C PRO A 163 -3.82 1.75 7.35
N GLN A 164 -3.05 2.72 6.88
CA GLN A 164 -1.70 2.95 7.41
C GLN A 164 -1.84 3.37 8.87
N SER A 165 -1.40 2.51 9.79
CA SER A 165 -1.13 2.93 11.16
C SER A 165 0.00 3.95 11.10
N ALA A 166 -0.32 5.18 11.51
CA ALA A 166 0.63 6.28 11.68
C ALA A 166 1.72 5.92 12.68
#